data_AF-S7VB66-F1
#
_entry.id   AF-S7VB66-F1
#
_cell.length_a   1.000
_cell.length_b   1.000
_cell.length_c   1.000
_cell.angle_alpha   90.00
_cell.angle_beta   90.00
_cell.angle_gamma   90.00
#
_symmetry.space_group_name_H-M   'P 1'
#
loop_
_entity.id
_entity.type
_entity.pdbx_description
1 polymer ?
#
loop_
_entity_poly.entity_id
_entity_poly.type
_entity_poly.pdbx_seq_one_letter_code
_entity_poly.pdbx_strand_id
1 'polypeptide(L)'
;MKSGSNNLIRNINNALKKNRNILAGILNEEDDTVKVSREKLLESGFLFKYGTHSYTNKKGNVYIYCYDYGYLKLDQDIILVVRLKSDPLDKPNFIKG
;
A
#
# COMPACT_ATOMS: atom_id res chain seq x y z
N MET A 1 -8.36 -23.67 23.24
CA MET A 1 -9.20 -22.69 22.50
C MET A 1 -8.42 -21.38 22.34
N LYS A 2 -7.91 -21.05 21.14
CA LYS A 2 -7.42 -19.72 20.69
C LYS A 2 -7.23 -19.78 19.15
N SER A 3 -8.27 -20.12 18.39
CA SER A 3 -8.16 -20.35 16.94
C SER A 3 -8.65 -19.16 16.08
N GLY A 4 -9.58 -18.34 16.59
CA GLY A 4 -10.16 -17.22 15.82
C GLY A 4 -9.21 -16.05 15.58
N SER A 5 -8.48 -15.62 16.62
CA SER A 5 -7.53 -14.50 16.53
C SER A 5 -6.36 -14.81 15.60
N ASN A 6 -5.80 -16.03 15.70
CA ASN A 6 -4.71 -16.48 14.84
C ASN A 6 -5.12 -16.55 13.36
N ASN A 7 -6.36 -16.99 13.08
CA ASN A 7 -6.86 -17.04 11.71
C ASN A 7 -7.08 -15.63 11.13
N LEU A 8 -7.59 -14.69 11.93
CA LEU A 8 -7.78 -13.30 11.51
C LEU A 8 -6.44 -12.64 11.14
N ILE A 9 -5.44 -12.73 12.02
CA ILE A 9 -4.10 -12.17 11.80
C ILE A 9 -3.49 -12.77 10.53
N ARG A 10 -3.58 -14.10 10.35
CA ARG A 10 -3.10 -14.79 9.15
C ARG A 10 -3.79 -14.27 7.88
N ASN A 11 -5.11 -14.10 7.90
CA ASN A 11 -5.86 -13.60 6.75
C ASN A 11 -5.51 -12.16 6.38
N ILE A 12 -5.31 -11.29 7.38
CA ILE A 12 -4.84 -9.91 7.16
C ILE A 12 -3.45 -9.92 6.53
N ASN A 13 -2.52 -10.71 7.08
CA ASN A 13 -1.16 -10.82 6.54
C ASN A 13 -1.14 -11.37 5.10
N ASN A 14 -1.98 -12.35 4.80
CA ASN A 14 -2.13 -12.87 3.43
C ASN A 14 -2.63 -11.79 2.46
N ALA A 15 -3.61 -10.98 2.89
CA ALA A 15 -4.13 -9.88 2.08
C ALA A 15 -3.08 -8.77 1.87
N LEU A 16 -2.35 -8.38 2.91
CA LEU A 16 -1.25 -7.42 2.82
C LEU A 16 -0.14 -7.91 1.88
N LYS A 17 0.25 -9.19 1.98
CA LYS A 17 1.23 -9.81 1.07
C LYS A 17 0.74 -9.81 -0.37
N LYS A 18 -0.53 -10.14 -0.61
CA LYS A 18 -1.13 -10.10 -1.95
C LYS A 18 -1.12 -8.67 -2.51
N ASN A 19 -1.56 -7.68 -1.73
CA ASN A 19 -1.54 -6.28 -2.11
C ASN A 19 -0.13 -5.81 -2.48
N ARG A 20 0.86 -6.09 -1.63
CA ARG A 20 2.28 -5.76 -1.90
C ARG A 20 2.73 -6.32 -3.25
N ASN A 21 2.46 -7.61 -3.51
CA ASN A 21 2.87 -8.27 -4.75
C ASN A 21 2.19 -7.67 -5.99
N ILE A 22 0.91 -7.30 -5.90
CA ILE A 22 0.19 -6.63 -7.00
C ILE A 22 0.83 -5.28 -7.31
N LEU A 23 1.09 -4.45 -6.29
CA LEU A 23 1.72 -3.13 -6.49
C LEU A 23 3.13 -3.26 -7.07
N ALA A 24 3.91 -4.23 -6.57
CA ALA A 24 5.25 -4.50 -7.06
C ALA A 24 5.25 -4.95 -8.53
N GLY A 25 4.33 -5.85 -8.93
CA GLY A 25 4.23 -6.33 -10.30
C GLY A 25 3.65 -5.33 -11.30
N ILE A 26 3.07 -4.23 -10.82
CA ILE A 26 2.58 -3.12 -11.65
C ILE A 26 3.70 -2.13 -11.98
N LEU A 27 4.66 -1.97 -11.08
CA LEU A 27 5.82 -1.12 -11.31
C LEU A 27 6.86 -1.88 -12.14
N ASN A 28 7.40 -1.20 -13.15
CA ASN A 28 8.62 -1.67 -13.79
C ASN A 28 9.81 -1.51 -12.81
N GLU A 29 10.92 -2.23 -13.06
CA GLU A 29 12.09 -2.14 -12.18
C GLU A 29 12.67 -0.72 -12.11
N GLU A 30 12.64 0.00 -13.23
CA GLU A 30 13.17 1.35 -13.41
C GLU A 30 12.21 2.46 -12.92
N ASP A 31 10.93 2.13 -12.75
CA ASP A 31 9.90 3.10 -12.39
C ASP A 31 9.68 3.15 -10.87
N ASP A 32 9.63 4.36 -10.35
CA ASP A 32 9.33 4.60 -8.93
C ASP A 32 7.85 4.78 -8.65
N THR A 33 7.14 5.21 -9.70
CA THR A 33 5.71 5.48 -9.65
C THR A 33 5.07 5.16 -10.99
N VAL A 34 3.84 4.68 -10.98
CA VAL A 34 3.03 4.48 -12.19
C VAL A 34 1.56 4.75 -11.91
N LYS A 35 0.84 5.31 -12.89
CA LYS A 35 -0.62 5.49 -12.81
C LYS A 35 -1.32 4.26 -13.39
N VAL A 36 -2.30 3.75 -12.66
CA VAL A 36 -3.17 2.65 -13.09
C VAL A 36 -4.62 2.95 -12.77
N SER A 37 -5.54 2.30 -13.48
CA SER A 37 -6.96 2.37 -13.12
C SER A 37 -7.22 1.65 -11.80
N ARG A 38 -8.18 2.16 -11.03
CA ARG A 38 -8.67 1.52 -9.82
C ARG A 38 -9.21 0.12 -10.11
N GLU A 39 -9.89 -0.04 -11.25
CA GLU A 39 -10.44 -1.30 -11.73
C GLU A 39 -9.36 -2.37 -11.93
N LYS A 40 -8.23 -2.04 -12.57
CA LYS A 40 -7.11 -2.98 -12.77
C LYS A 40 -6.58 -3.58 -11.46
N LEU A 41 -6.54 -2.77 -10.39
CA LEU A 41 -6.18 -3.26 -9.05
C LEU A 41 -7.25 -4.19 -8.49
N LEU A 42 -8.53 -3.84 -8.63
CA LEU A 42 -9.64 -4.67 -8.14
C LEU A 42 -9.71 -6.02 -8.87
N GLU A 43 -9.53 -6.04 -10.18
CA GLU A 43 -9.47 -7.27 -11.00
C GLU A 43 -8.29 -8.16 -10.60
N SER A 44 -7.17 -7.57 -10.21
CA SER A 44 -6.02 -8.29 -9.63
C SER A 44 -6.32 -8.84 -8.22
N GLY A 45 -7.47 -8.50 -7.66
CA GLY A 45 -7.90 -8.85 -6.30
C GLY A 45 -7.18 -8.06 -5.22
N PHE A 46 -6.80 -6.81 -5.50
CA PHE A 46 -6.28 -5.86 -4.52
C PHE A 46 -7.38 -5.43 -3.54
N LEU A 47 -7.05 -5.39 -2.26
CA LEU A 47 -8.00 -5.05 -1.19
C LEU A 47 -7.62 -3.73 -0.54
N PHE A 48 -8.22 -2.63 -0.98
CA PHE A 48 -7.94 -1.26 -0.50
C PHE A 48 -8.15 -1.05 1.01
N LYS A 49 -8.89 -1.94 1.69
CA LYS A 49 -9.11 -1.88 3.14
C LYS A 49 -7.89 -2.25 3.98
N TYR A 50 -6.87 -2.86 3.38
CA TYR A 50 -5.67 -3.29 4.09
C TYR A 50 -4.46 -2.43 3.70
N GLY A 51 -3.77 -1.93 4.71
CA GLY A 51 -2.48 -1.27 4.63
C GLY A 51 -1.76 -1.41 5.96
N THR A 52 -0.43 -1.31 5.96
CA THR A 52 0.40 -1.36 7.17
C THR A 52 0.53 0.01 7.81
N HIS A 53 0.62 1.08 7.01
CA HIS A 53 0.72 2.46 7.47
C HIS A 53 0.23 3.42 6.40
N SER A 54 0.00 4.67 6.80
CA SER A 54 -0.34 5.76 5.88
C SER A 54 0.53 6.98 6.13
N TYR A 55 0.72 7.78 5.08
CA TYR A 55 1.43 9.04 5.13
C TYR A 55 0.59 10.11 4.43
N THR A 56 0.33 11.21 5.12
CA THR A 56 -0.33 12.37 4.52
C THR A 56 0.70 13.45 4.27
N ASN A 57 0.83 13.89 3.01
CA ASN A 57 1.76 14.97 2.69
C ASN A 57 1.17 16.34 3.01
N LYS A 58 1.97 17.41 2.88
CA LYS A 58 1.54 18.79 3.13
C LYS A 58 0.38 19.28 2.24
N LYS A 59 0.13 18.60 1.11
CA LYS A 59 -0.98 18.90 0.18
C LYS A 59 -2.26 18.15 0.53
N GLY A 60 -2.27 17.35 1.60
CA GLY A 60 -3.40 16.51 2.00
C GLY A 60 -3.51 15.18 1.25
N ASN A 61 -2.54 14.83 0.40
CA ASN A 61 -2.56 13.56 -0.31
C ASN A 61 -2.24 12.42 0.67
N VAL A 62 -3.11 11.41 0.71
CA VAL A 62 -2.98 10.25 1.61
C VAL A 62 -2.41 9.07 0.84
N TYR A 63 -1.19 8.69 1.21
CA TYR A 63 -0.52 7.48 0.73
C TYR A 63 -0.83 6.35 1.69
N ILE A 64 -1.22 5.19 1.17
CA ILE A 64 -1.46 3.97 1.95
C ILE A 64 -0.48 2.91 1.47
N TYR A 65 0.26 2.33 2.42
CA TYR A 65 1.32 1.39 2.12
C TYR A 65 0.96 -0.04 2.51
N CYS A 66 1.41 -0.99 1.70
CA CYS A 66 1.48 -2.42 1.98
C CYS A 66 2.97 -2.79 2.02
N TYR A 67 3.59 -2.61 3.18
CA TYR A 67 5.05 -2.68 3.36
C TYR A 67 5.80 -1.59 2.57
N ASP A 68 6.69 -1.98 1.65
CA ASP A 68 7.57 -1.15 0.83
C ASP A 68 6.91 -0.61 -0.46
N TYR A 69 5.65 -1.01 -0.73
CA TYR A 69 4.87 -0.52 -1.86
C TYR A 69 3.61 0.18 -1.37
N GLY A 70 3.21 1.24 -2.04
CA GLY A 70 2.03 2.02 -1.65
C GLY A 70 1.21 2.51 -2.82
N TYR A 71 0.10 3.14 -2.49
CA TYR A 71 -0.76 3.79 -3.45
C TYR A 71 -1.31 5.10 -2.93
N LEU A 72 -1.62 6.01 -3.85
CA LEU A 72 -2.32 7.26 -3.63
C LEU A 72 -3.51 7.31 -4.60
N LYS A 73 -4.70 7.64 -4.10
CA LYS A 73 -5.86 7.94 -4.95
C LYS A 73 -5.70 9.35 -5.48
N LEU A 74 -5.60 9.50 -6.80
CA LEU A 74 -5.52 10.82 -7.44
C LEU A 74 -6.90 11.36 -7.76
N ASP A 75 -7.80 10.48 -8.18
CA ASP A 75 -9.20 10.75 -8.48
C ASP A 75 -10.01 9.46 -8.23
N GLN A 76 -11.31 9.43 -8.58
CA GLN A 76 -12.19 8.26 -8.39
C GLN A 76 -11.63 6.98 -9.04
N ASP A 77 -11.08 7.10 -10.24
CA ASP A 77 -10.68 5.94 -11.06
C ASP A 77 -9.18 5.80 -11.28
N ILE A 78 -8.36 6.77 -10.84
CA ILE A 78 -6.91 6.75 -11.05
C ILE A 78 -6.16 6.60 -9.73
N ILE A 79 -5.28 5.59 -9.71
CA ILE A 79 -4.41 5.27 -8.60
C ILE A 79 -2.96 5.48 -9.03
N LEU A 80 -2.19 6.23 -8.24
CA LEU A 80 -0.75 6.28 -8.34
C LEU A 80 -0.14 5.19 -7.46
N VAL A 81 0.51 4.19 -8.05
CA VAL A 81 1.30 3.19 -7.35
C VAL A 81 2.71 3.75 -7.14
N VAL A 82 3.31 3.51 -5.96
CA VAL A 82 4.63 4.03 -5.58
C VAL A 82 5.48 2.97 -4.90
N ARG A 83 6.80 2.99 -5.12
CA ARG A 83 7.80 2.24 -4.33
C ARG A 83 8.40 3.17 -3.26
N LEU A 84 8.56 2.67 -2.04
CA LEU A 84 9.24 3.41 -0.96
C LEU A 84 10.74 3.48 -1.30
N LYS A 85 11.24 4.68 -1.60
CA LYS A 85 12.62 4.93 -2.05
C LYS A 85 13.69 5.02 -0.96
N SER A 86 13.34 4.88 0.30
CA SER A 86 14.25 5.10 1.42
C SER A 86 13.87 4.19 2.56
N ASP A 87 14.87 3.72 3.30
CA ASP A 87 14.69 2.97 4.54
C ASP A 87 13.63 3.67 5.40
N PRO A 88 12.61 2.95 5.94
CA PRO A 88 11.62 3.53 6.84
C PRO A 88 12.22 4.31 8.01
N LEU A 89 13.51 4.13 8.32
CA LEU A 89 14.23 4.81 9.39
C LEU A 89 14.86 6.16 8.99
N ASP A 90 14.85 6.54 7.70
CA ASP A 90 15.62 7.71 7.20
C ASP A 90 14.75 8.93 6.84
N LYS A 91 13.58 9.08 7.50
CA LYS A 91 12.80 10.33 7.44
C LYS A 91 12.63 10.95 8.84
N PRO A 92 12.93 12.24 9.01
CA PRO A 92 12.80 12.91 10.29
C PRO A 92 11.31 13.04 10.64
N ASN A 93 10.98 12.65 11.88
CA ASN A 93 9.67 12.70 12.53
C ASN A 93 8.77 11.47 12.33
N PHE A 94 9.25 10.33 12.83
CA PHE A 94 8.35 9.39 13.48
C PHE A 94 8.00 9.92 14.88
N ILE A 95 6.70 10.07 15.13
CA ILE A 95 6.04 10.41 16.38
C ILE A 95 6.23 11.86 16.89
N LYS A 96 5.21 12.69 16.64
CA LYS A 96 4.65 13.54 17.71
C LYS A 96 3.13 13.37 17.72
N GLY A 97 2.69 12.34 18.43
CA GLY A 97 1.39 12.25 19.06
C GLY A 97 1.63 12.13 20.55
#